data_AF-A0AAD5K8H1-F1
#
_entry.id   AF-A0AAD5K8H1-F1
#
_cell.length_a   1.000
_cell.length_b   1.000
_cell.length_c   1.000
_cell.angle_alpha   90.00
_cell.angle_beta   90.00
_cell.angle_gamma   90.00
#
_symmetry.space_group_name_H-M   'P 1'
#
loop_
_entity.id
_entity.type
_entity.pdbx_description
1 polymer ?
#
loop_
_entity_poly.entity_id
_entity_poly.type
_entity_poly.pdbx_seq_one_letter_code
_entity_poly.pdbx_strand_id
1 'polypeptide(L)'
;PDQLLAQISTNVAVIVKCPQEAGCLAHKRLPSLPNFIHQVYTKSRMTPTLLVVALIYLERLQKKLPNGSQGEYDTPYKLFLASVVLASKFLEDSYPVARSIIRVVAPVYSTTEISVMERSFLGVIK
;
A
#
# COMPACT_ATOMS: atom_id res chain seq x y z
N PRO A 1 1.41 -16.78 5.81
CA PRO A 1 1.45 -15.38 5.33
C PRO A 1 0.35 -15.11 4.29
N ASP A 2 0.00 -16.08 3.44
CA ASP A 2 -0.96 -15.89 2.34
C ASP A 2 -2.35 -15.45 2.80
N GLN A 3 -2.85 -15.99 3.91
CA GLN A 3 -4.12 -15.55 4.49
C GLN A 3 -4.09 -14.07 4.91
N LEU A 4 -2.96 -13.60 5.47
CA LEU A 4 -2.77 -12.20 5.83
C LEU A 4 -2.69 -11.30 4.60
N LEU A 5 -2.02 -11.74 3.53
CA LEU A 5 -1.98 -11.02 2.26
C LEU A 5 -3.37 -10.90 1.63
N ALA A 6 -4.16 -11.97 1.67
CA ALA A 6 -5.54 -11.97 1.20
C ALA A 6 -6.40 -10.99 2.01
N GLN A 7 -6.30 -11.03 3.35
CA GLN A 7 -7.01 -10.09 4.23
C GLN A 7 -6.63 -8.64 3.94
N ILE A 8 -5.35 -8.33 3.77
CA ILE A 8 -4.90 -6.98 3.40
C ILE A 8 -5.48 -6.57 2.05
N SER A 9 -5.45 -7.45 1.04
CA SER A 9 -6.03 -7.15 -0.26
C SER A 9 -7.53 -6.83 -0.18
N THR A 10 -8.29 -7.61 0.59
CA THR A 10 -9.72 -7.36 0.81
C THR A 10 -9.95 -6.05 1.55
N ASN A 11 -9.23 -5.82 2.64
CA ASN A 11 -9.39 -4.64 3.48
C ASN A 11 -9.06 -3.37 2.70
N VAL A 12 -7.92 -3.34 2.01
CA VAL A 12 -7.49 -2.17 1.24
C VAL A 12 -8.48 -1.84 0.10
N ALA A 13 -9.05 -2.85 -0.55
CA ALA A 13 -10.04 -2.66 -1.60
C ALA A 13 -11.35 -2.03 -1.11
N VAL A 14 -11.70 -2.17 0.17
CA VAL A 14 -12.96 -1.65 0.74
C VAL A 14 -12.81 -0.30 1.46
N ILE A 15 -11.58 0.18 1.71
CA ILE A 15 -11.36 1.48 2.41
C ILE A 15 -11.94 2.64 1.60
N VAL A 16 -11.82 2.59 0.27
CA VAL A 16 -12.20 3.69 -0.63
C VAL A 16 -12.93 3.12 -1.84
N LYS A 17 -14.03 3.77 -2.26
CA LYS A 17 -14.70 3.43 -3.52
C LYS A 17 -13.82 3.87 -4.68
N CYS A 18 -13.45 2.93 -5.54
CA CYS A 18 -12.58 3.18 -6.69
C CYS A 18 -13.23 2.67 -7.98
N PRO A 19 -12.98 3.32 -9.14
CA PRO A 19 -13.40 2.79 -10.43
C PRO A 19 -12.69 1.46 -10.71
N GLN A 20 -13.38 0.57 -11.44
CA GLN A 20 -12.85 -0.76 -11.79
C GLN A 20 -11.89 -0.72 -13.00
N GLU A 21 -11.89 0.38 -13.74
CA GLU A 21 -11.13 0.53 -14.98
C GLU A 21 -9.99 1.54 -14.84
N ALA A 22 -8.85 1.19 -15.44
CA ALA A 22 -7.65 2.01 -15.49
C ALA A 22 -7.83 3.17 -16.49
N GLY A 23 -7.82 4.41 -15.98
CA GLY A 23 -7.93 5.61 -16.81
C GLY A 23 -6.66 5.97 -17.62
N CYS A 24 -5.50 5.36 -17.32
CA CYS A 24 -4.24 5.67 -17.99
C CYS A 24 -3.37 4.42 -18.28
N LEU A 25 -2.40 4.56 -19.19
CA LEU A 25 -1.51 3.46 -19.60
C LEU A 25 -0.61 2.95 -18.46
N ALA A 26 -0.20 3.82 -17.54
CA ALA A 26 0.59 3.40 -16.37
C ALA A 26 -0.21 2.44 -15.47
N HIS A 27 -1.51 2.71 -15.29
CA HIS A 27 -2.42 1.84 -14.53
C HIS A 27 -2.70 0.51 -15.24
N LYS A 28 -2.63 0.46 -16.57
CA LYS A 28 -2.72 -0.81 -17.33
C LYS A 28 -1.53 -1.76 -17.07
N ARG A 29 -0.42 -1.25 -16.55
CA ARG A 29 0.75 -2.07 -16.17
C ARG A 29 0.65 -2.63 -14.76
N LEU A 30 -0.31 -2.18 -13.94
CA LEU A 30 -0.53 -2.74 -12.62
C LEU A 30 -1.13 -4.14 -12.74
N PRO A 31 -0.54 -5.16 -12.10
CA PRO A 31 -1.22 -6.44 -11.92
C PRO A 31 -2.43 -6.24 -10.99
N SER A 32 -3.33 -7.22 -10.94
CA SER A 32 -4.43 -7.21 -9.97
C SER A 32 -3.93 -6.97 -8.53
N LEU A 33 -4.68 -6.24 -7.71
CA LEU A 33 -4.30 -5.88 -6.34
C LEU A 33 -3.76 -7.05 -5.48
N PRO A 34 -4.35 -8.27 -5.46
CA PRO A 34 -3.79 -9.39 -4.71
C PRO A 34 -2.40 -9.81 -5.21
N ASN A 35 -2.23 -9.89 -6.54
CA ASN A 35 -0.95 -10.22 -7.16
C ASN A 35 0.09 -9.12 -6.93
N PHE A 36 -0.31 -7.85 -6.94
CA PHE A 36 0.55 -6.73 -6.61
C PHE A 36 1.08 -6.85 -5.18
N ILE A 37 0.18 -7.01 -4.21
CA ILE A 37 0.51 -7.17 -2.79
C ILE A 37 1.44 -8.36 -2.58
N HIS A 38 1.14 -9.51 -3.19
CA HIS A 38 1.97 -10.70 -3.11
C HIS A 38 3.37 -10.49 -3.71
N GLN A 39 3.47 -9.85 -4.89
CA GLN A 39 4.75 -9.54 -5.53
C GLN A 39 5.60 -8.57 -4.70
N VAL A 40 4.99 -7.52 -4.14
CA VAL A 40 5.70 -6.55 -3.30
C VAL A 40 6.17 -7.22 -2.00
N TYR A 41 5.32 -7.99 -1.33
CA TYR A 41 5.70 -8.74 -0.13
C TYR A 41 6.91 -9.66 -0.37
N THR A 42 6.83 -10.51 -1.40
CA THR A 42 7.86 -11.52 -1.69
C THR A 42 9.17 -10.90 -2.15
N LYS A 43 9.12 -9.96 -3.10
CA LYS A 43 10.34 -9.35 -3.66
C LYS A 43 11.00 -8.38 -2.68
N SER A 44 10.24 -7.76 -1.77
CA SER A 44 10.80 -6.85 -0.76
C SER A 44 11.27 -7.51 0.53
N ARG A 45 11.16 -8.85 0.64
CA ARG A 45 11.54 -9.62 1.85
C ARG A 45 10.86 -9.10 3.12
N MET A 46 9.59 -8.73 3.01
CA MET A 46 8.82 -8.26 4.15
C MET A 46 8.58 -9.40 5.15
N THR A 47 8.47 -9.05 6.42
CA THR A 47 8.07 -9.98 7.48
C THR A 47 6.56 -9.93 7.68
N PRO A 48 5.95 -11.00 8.21
CA PRO A 48 4.55 -10.96 8.65
C PRO A 48 4.29 -9.86 9.69
N THR A 49 5.25 -9.59 10.59
CA THR A 49 5.16 -8.52 11.59
C THR A 49 4.96 -7.16 10.95
N LEU A 50 5.71 -6.85 9.89
CA LEU A 50 5.56 -5.60 9.15
C LEU A 50 4.16 -5.47 8.55
N LEU A 51 3.61 -6.56 8.00
CA LEU A 51 2.25 -6.57 7.46
C LEU A 51 1.18 -6.33 8.53
N VAL A 52 1.37 -6.85 9.75
CA VAL A 52 0.45 -6.59 10.86
C VAL A 52 0.46 -5.10 11.23
N VAL A 53 1.64 -4.48 11.31
CA VAL A 53 1.76 -3.03 11.57
C VAL A 53 1.10 -2.22 10.44
N ALA A 54 1.32 -2.61 9.19
CA ALA A 54 0.67 -1.98 8.03
C ALA A 54 -0.86 -2.11 8.07
N LEU A 55 -1.38 -3.27 8.48
CA LEU A 55 -2.81 -3.49 8.66
C LEU A 55 -3.41 -2.56 9.73
N ILE A 56 -2.74 -2.40 10.87
CA ILE A 56 -3.14 -1.44 11.92
C ILE A 56 -3.21 -0.02 11.36
N TYR A 57 -2.25 0.38 10.51
CA TYR A 57 -2.26 1.69 9.87
C TYR A 57 -3.42 1.86 8.88
N LEU A 58 -3.76 0.83 8.11
CA LEU A 58 -4.91 0.83 7.22
C LEU A 58 -6.24 0.93 7.98
N GLU A 59 -6.38 0.24 9.12
CA GLU A 59 -7.55 0.37 9.98
C GLU A 59 -7.68 1.77 10.59
N ARG A 60 -6.56 2.39 11.00
CA ARG A 60 -6.56 3.78 11.47
C ARG A 60 -6.98 4.75 10.38
N LEU A 61 -6.54 4.52 9.15
CA LEU A 61 -6.96 5.31 7.99
C LEU A 61 -8.48 5.19 7.79
N GLN A 62 -9.00 3.96 7.76
CA GLN A 62 -10.42 3.71 7.57
C GLN A 62 -11.29 4.44 8.62
N LYS A 63 -10.85 4.46 9.88
CA LYS A 63 -11.55 5.16 10.97
C LYS A 63 -11.56 6.68 10.86
N LYS A 64 -10.59 7.26 10.14
CA LYS A 64 -10.44 8.71 9.98
C LYS A 64 -11.01 9.24 8.65
N LEU A 65 -11.27 8.36 7.69
CA LEU A 65 -11.86 8.75 6.42
C LEU A 65 -13.37 9.01 6.57
N PRO A 66 -13.91 10.04 5.90
CA PRO A 66 -15.34 10.23 5.78
C PRO A 66 -16.03 9.03 5.11
N ASN A 67 -17.26 8.75 5.53
CA ASN A 67 -18.10 7.73 4.91
C ASN A 67 -18.27 8.02 3.42
N GLY A 68 -18.02 7.02 2.57
CA GLY A 68 -18.16 7.16 1.12
C GLY A 68 -16.99 7.86 0.42
N SER A 69 -15.81 7.94 1.07
CA SER A 69 -14.57 8.40 0.45
C SER A 69 -14.34 7.71 -0.91
N GLN A 70 -13.93 8.49 -1.90
CA GLN A 70 -13.68 8.05 -3.27
C GLN A 70 -12.22 8.26 -3.64
N GLY A 71 -11.71 7.38 -4.50
CA GLY A 71 -10.34 7.40 -4.96
C GLY A 71 -10.22 7.05 -6.43
N GLU A 72 -9.04 7.28 -6.97
CA GLU A 72 -8.62 6.80 -8.28
C GLU A 72 -8.46 5.27 -8.31
N TYR A 73 -8.43 4.68 -9.50
CA TYR A 73 -8.22 3.24 -9.73
C TYR A 73 -7.07 2.66 -8.90
N ASP A 74 -5.95 3.38 -8.82
CA ASP A 74 -4.75 2.90 -8.15
C ASP A 74 -4.65 3.28 -6.66
N THR A 75 -5.67 3.93 -6.10
CA THR A 75 -5.72 4.29 -4.67
C THR A 75 -5.47 3.10 -3.75
N PRO A 76 -6.07 1.91 -3.96
CA PRO A 76 -5.79 0.74 -3.13
C PRO A 76 -4.30 0.38 -3.09
N TYR A 77 -3.62 0.45 -4.24
CA TYR A 77 -2.19 0.17 -4.37
C TYR A 77 -1.35 1.20 -3.60
N LYS A 78 -1.70 2.49 -3.75
CA LYS A 78 -1.06 3.61 -3.04
C LYS A 78 -1.23 3.48 -1.52
N LEU A 79 -2.43 3.12 -1.04
CA LEU A 79 -2.72 2.93 0.38
C LEU A 79 -1.91 1.77 0.97
N PHE A 80 -1.87 0.64 0.26
CA PHE A 80 -1.01 -0.47 0.66
C PHE A 80 0.46 -0.03 0.74
N LEU A 81 1.01 0.59 -0.31
CA LEU A 81 2.41 1.05 -0.33
C LEU A 81 2.73 2.03 0.80
N ALA A 82 1.88 3.03 1.02
CA ALA A 82 2.08 3.99 2.10
C ALA A 82 2.13 3.30 3.47
N SER A 83 1.22 2.34 3.71
CA SER A 83 1.15 1.61 4.98
C SER A 83 2.40 0.75 5.23
N VAL A 84 2.90 0.01 4.22
CA VAL A 84 4.08 -0.87 4.38
C VAL A 84 5.39 -0.08 4.43
N VAL A 85 5.51 1.02 3.69
CA VAL A 85 6.68 1.91 3.77
C VAL A 85 6.74 2.55 5.15
N LEU A 86 5.62 3.07 5.65
CA LEU A 86 5.55 3.66 6.98
C LEU A 86 5.87 2.61 8.07
N ALA A 87 5.29 1.42 7.99
CA ALA A 87 5.57 0.31 8.91
C ALA A 87 7.05 -0.09 8.89
N SER A 88 7.67 -0.14 7.72
CA SER A 88 9.09 -0.48 7.56
C SER A 88 10.03 0.57 8.16
N LYS A 89 9.62 1.84 8.26
CA LYS A 89 10.42 2.88 8.91
C LYS A 89 10.19 2.94 10.42
N PHE A 90 9.01 2.52 10.87
CA PHE A 90 8.70 2.40 12.29
C PHE A 90 9.44 1.24 12.95
N LEU A 91 9.62 0.12 12.24
CA LEU A 91 10.39 -1.02 12.71
C LEU A 91 11.89 -0.79 12.44
N GLU A 92 12.70 -0.68 13.49
CA GLU A 92 14.12 -0.26 13.43
C GLU A 92 14.99 -1.11 12.48
N ASP A 93 14.67 -2.39 12.29
CA ASP A 93 15.40 -3.31 11.40
C ASP A 93 14.97 -3.28 9.91
N SER A 94 13.98 -2.45 9.55
CA SER A 94 13.27 -2.56 8.26
C SER A 94 13.58 -1.44 7.25
N TYR A 95 14.54 -0.55 7.51
CA TYR A 95 15.02 0.40 6.52
C TYR A 95 15.46 -0.20 5.16
N PRO A 96 16.16 -1.37 5.09
CA PRO A 96 16.45 -2.01 3.80
C PRO A 96 15.18 -2.47 3.07
N VAL A 97 14.09 -2.80 3.81
CA VAL A 97 12.80 -3.19 3.23
C VAL A 97 12.17 -1.99 2.51
N ALA A 98 12.19 -0.79 3.10
CA ALA A 98 11.71 0.43 2.46
C ALA A 98 12.36 0.67 1.08
N ARG A 99 13.69 0.52 1.01
CA ARG A 99 14.45 0.65 -0.25
C ARG A 99 14.10 -0.44 -1.25
N SER A 100 13.90 -1.67 -0.76
CA SER A 100 13.49 -2.81 -1.59
C SER A 100 12.09 -2.60 -2.18
N ILE A 101 11.14 -2.08 -1.41
CA ILE A 101 9.80 -1.71 -1.89
C ILE A 101 9.90 -0.73 -3.05
N ILE A 102 10.63 0.38 -2.85
CA ILE A 102 10.81 1.42 -3.87
C ILE A 102 11.38 0.83 -5.16
N ARG A 103 12.37 -0.08 -5.06
CA ARG A 103 12.96 -0.75 -6.23
C ARG A 103 11.96 -1.65 -6.95
N VAL A 104 11.16 -2.41 -6.21
CA VAL A 104 10.18 -3.35 -6.79
C VAL A 104 9.09 -2.63 -7.56
N VAL A 105 8.66 -1.45 -7.09
CA VAL A 105 7.55 -0.70 -7.70
C VAL A 105 8.00 0.43 -8.63
N ALA A 106 9.31 0.67 -8.77
CA ALA A 106 9.89 1.68 -9.66
C ALA A 106 9.34 1.71 -11.10
N PRO A 107 8.95 0.59 -11.73
CA PRO A 107 8.34 0.63 -13.06
C PRO A 107 6.98 1.33 -13.14
N VAL A 108 6.33 1.57 -12.00
CA VAL A 108 4.98 2.16 -11.90
C VAL A 108 4.97 3.42 -11.05
N TYR A 109 5.78 3.48 -9.99
CA TYR A 109 5.83 4.61 -9.05
C TYR A 109 7.27 5.07 -8.81
N SER A 110 7.51 6.36 -8.94
CA SER A 110 8.78 6.99 -8.58
C SER A 110 8.96 7.11 -7.06
N THR A 111 10.21 7.26 -6.62
CA THR A 111 10.55 7.51 -5.21
C THR A 111 9.84 8.75 -4.65
N THR A 112 9.68 9.79 -5.48
CA THR A 112 8.98 11.03 -5.10
C THR A 112 7.50 10.75 -4.84
N GLU A 113 6.84 10.01 -5.74
CA GLU A 113 5.43 9.63 -5.56
C GLU A 113 5.24 8.80 -4.29
N ILE A 114 6.10 7.81 -4.03
CA ILE A 114 6.03 7.00 -2.80
C ILE A 114 6.20 7.88 -1.54
N SER A 115 7.10 8.87 -1.59
CA SER A 115 7.30 9.81 -0.48
C SER A 115 6.07 10.70 -0.26
N VAL A 116 5.39 11.12 -1.33
CA VAL A 116 4.12 11.85 -1.24
C VAL A 116 3.03 10.95 -0.66
N MET A 117 2.90 9.71 -1.15
CA MET A 117 1.94 8.73 -0.61
C MET A 117 2.12 8.55 0.90
N GLU A 118 3.36 8.36 1.37
CA GLU A 118 3.68 8.21 2.78
C GLU A 118 3.27 9.45 3.60
N ARG A 119 3.65 10.66 3.15
CA ARG A 119 3.34 11.91 3.87
C ARG A 119 1.85 12.16 3.94
N SER A 120 1.13 11.98 2.82
CA SER A 120 -0.31 12.15 2.75
C SER A 120 -1.03 11.16 3.67
N PHE A 121 -0.63 9.88 3.63
CA PHE A 121 -1.19 8.84 4.49
C PHE A 121 -0.95 9.16 5.97
N LEU A 122 0.29 9.50 6.34
CA LEU A 122 0.66 9.86 7.70
C LEU A 122 -0.10 11.10 8.20
N GLY A 123 -0.33 12.09 7.32
CA GLY A 123 -1.12 13.28 7.64
C GLY A 123 -2.56 12.96 8.03
N VAL A 124 -3.14 11.89 7.48
CA VAL A 124 -4.48 11.44 7.87
C VAL A 124 -4.43 10.60 9.14
N ILE A 125 -3.49 9.66 9.27
CA ILE A 125 -3.50 8.71 10.39
C ILE A 125 -2.87 9.23 11.69
N LYS A 126 -2.14 10.35 11.67
CA LYS A 126 -1.62 11.03 12.88
C LYS A 126 -2.74 11.42 13.84
#